data_AF-A0A1V6N119-F1
#
_entry.id   AF-A0A1V6N119-F1
#
_cell.length_a   1.000
_cell.length_b   1.000
_cell.length_c   1.000
_cell.angle_alpha   90.00
_cell.angle_beta   90.00
_cell.angle_gamma   90.00
#
_symmetry.space_group_name_H-M   'P 1'
#
loop_
_entity.id
_entity.type
_entity.pdbx_description
1 polymer ?
#
loop_
_entity_poly.entity_id
_entity_poly.type
_entity_poly.pdbx_seq_one_letter_code
_entity_poly.pdbx_strand_id
1 'polypeptide(L)'
;MVAKVKTTLNLNKDIMKSIKLIALNKETTQTKVINDLLEKAIENEDNIFKKNPKIKPMKKSKFKKDSNKSLEDLIGSIKTKKEIDAVELINEVRKGE
;
A
#
# COMPACT_ATOMS: atom_id res chain seq x y z
N MET A 1 -1.86 21.01 -6.37
CA MET A 1 -0.99 19.90 -6.81
C MET A 1 -1.62 18.60 -6.34
N VAL A 2 -1.78 17.60 -7.22
CA VAL A 2 -2.28 16.26 -6.84
C VAL A 2 -1.20 15.55 -6.03
N ALA A 3 -1.56 15.03 -4.86
CA ALA A 3 -0.63 14.30 -4.00
C ALA A 3 -0.17 13.00 -4.68
N LYS A 4 1.14 12.81 -4.81
CA LYS A 4 1.73 11.60 -5.39
C LYS A 4 2.19 10.66 -4.27
N VAL A 5 1.75 9.41 -4.33
CA VAL A 5 2.17 8.36 -3.39
C VAL A 5 3.22 7.47 -4.07
N LYS A 6 4.29 7.12 -3.35
CA LYS A 6 5.29 6.15 -3.82
C LYS A 6 4.87 4.75 -3.38
N THR A 7 4.78 3.85 -4.34
CA THR A 7 4.41 2.44 -4.10
C THR A 7 5.37 1.54 -4.88
N THR A 8 5.67 0.38 -4.30
CA THR A 8 6.41 -0.70 -4.97
C THR A 8 5.43 -1.68 -5.61
N LEU A 9 5.65 -2.03 -6.88
CA LEU A 9 4.83 -2.96 -7.64
C LEU A 9 5.71 -4.03 -8.26
N ASN A 10 5.25 -5.29 -8.22
CA ASN A 10 5.90 -6.38 -8.93
C ASN A 10 5.24 -6.54 -10.30
N LEU A 11 5.99 -6.29 -11.37
CA LEU A 11 5.54 -6.43 -12.75
C LEU A 11 6.37 -7.51 -13.44
N ASN A 12 5.72 -8.26 -14.35
CA ASN A 12 6.44 -9.21 -15.18
C ASN A 12 7.47 -8.48 -16.08
N LYS A 13 8.64 -9.08 -16.26
CA LYS A 13 9.76 -8.54 -17.02
C LYS A 13 9.35 -8.13 -18.43
N ASP A 14 8.53 -8.92 -19.10
CA ASP A 14 8.12 -8.64 -20.49
C ASP A 14 7.11 -7.50 -20.57
N ILE A 15 6.23 -7.36 -19.56
CA ILE A 15 5.33 -6.20 -19.45
C ILE A 15 6.15 -4.92 -19.29
N MET A 16 7.18 -4.94 -18.43
CA MET A 16 8.03 -3.78 -18.21
C MET A 16 8.83 -3.38 -19.46
N LYS A 17 9.30 -4.36 -20.24
CA LYS A 17 9.95 -4.09 -21.54
C LYS A 17 8.99 -3.39 -22.51
N SER A 18 7.76 -3.89 -22.62
CA SER A 18 6.73 -3.30 -23.48
C SER A 18 6.40 -1.86 -23.06
N ILE A 19 6.24 -1.60 -21.76
CA ILE A 19 6.03 -0.24 -21.23
C ILE A 19 7.19 0.67 -21.60
N LYS A 20 8.45 0.18 -21.51
CA LYS A 20 9.63 0.96 -21.89
C LYS A 20 9.62 1.33 -23.37
N LEU A 21 9.29 0.38 -24.25
CA LEU A 21 9.17 0.63 -25.70
C LEU A 21 8.06 1.64 -26.01
N ILE A 22 6.90 1.52 -25.37
CA ILE A 22 5.78 2.45 -25.54
C ILE A 22 6.16 3.86 -25.07
N ALA A 23 6.89 3.97 -23.96
CA ALA A 23 7.37 5.25 -23.45
C ALA A 23 8.35 5.92 -24.43
N LEU A 24 9.26 5.15 -25.03
CA LEU A 24 10.19 5.64 -26.06
C LEU A 24 9.43 6.14 -27.30
N ASN A 25 8.49 5.35 -27.82
CA ASN A 25 7.74 5.70 -29.02
C ASN A 25 6.85 6.94 -28.84
N LYS A 26 6.41 7.22 -27.61
CA LYS A 26 5.55 8.37 -27.30
C LYS A 26 6.32 9.58 -26.78
N GLU A 27 7.65 9.51 -26.69
CA GLU A 27 8.50 10.54 -26.09
C GLU A 27 8.07 10.92 -24.66
N THR A 28 7.62 9.93 -23.86
CA THR A 28 7.16 10.16 -22.48
C THR A 28 7.93 9.32 -21.46
N THR A 29 7.58 9.48 -20.19
CA THR A 29 8.16 8.68 -19.11
C THR A 29 7.36 7.41 -18.88
N GLN A 30 8.04 6.35 -18.46
CA GLN A 30 7.42 5.07 -18.09
C GLN A 30 6.31 5.28 -17.04
N THR A 31 6.52 6.17 -16.07
CA THR A 31 5.52 6.51 -15.05
C THR A 31 4.25 7.12 -15.65
N LYS A 32 4.37 8.02 -16.64
CA LYS A 32 3.19 8.57 -17.32
C LYS A 32 2.43 7.48 -18.06
N VAL A 33 3.13 6.62 -18.80
CA VAL A 33 2.50 5.50 -19.51
C VAL A 33 1.77 4.56 -18.55
N ILE A 34 2.39 4.23 -17.42
CA ILE A 34 1.75 3.38 -16.39
C ILE A 34 0.50 4.05 -15.84
N ASN A 35 0.58 5.33 -15.47
CA ASN A 35 -0.57 6.06 -14.95
C ASN A 35 -1.71 6.14 -15.96
N ASP A 36 -1.43 6.52 -17.21
CA ASP A 36 -2.44 6.62 -18.28
C ASP A 36 -3.14 5.28 -18.53
N LEU A 37 -2.39 4.16 -18.50
CA LEU A 37 -2.94 2.82 -18.66
C LEU A 37 -3.83 2.42 -17.48
N LEU A 38 -3.41 2.74 -16.25
CA LEU A 38 -4.18 2.48 -15.04
C LEU A 38 -5.44 3.35 -14.97
N GLU A 39 -5.35 4.63 -15.31
CA GLU A 39 -6.50 5.54 -15.37
C GLU A 39 -7.53 5.04 -16.39
N LYS A 40 -7.10 4.68 -17.60
CA LYS A 40 -7.97 4.07 -18.62
C LYS A 40 -8.57 2.74 -18.16
N ALA A 41 -7.82 1.91 -17.44
CA ALA A 41 -8.36 0.67 -16.90
C ALA A 41 -9.45 0.94 -15.86
N ILE A 42 -9.23 1.89 -14.94
CA ILE A 42 -10.20 2.27 -13.91
C ILE A 42 -11.45 2.89 -14.55
N GLU A 43 -11.32 3.79 -15.53
CA GLU A 43 -12.47 4.36 -16.24
C GLU A 43 -13.32 3.30 -16.96
N ASN A 44 -12.66 2.29 -17.54
CA ASN A 44 -13.34 1.16 -18.16
C ASN A 44 -14.03 0.26 -17.12
N GLU A 45 -13.42 0.05 -15.95
CA GLU A 45 -14.03 -0.67 -14.84
C GLU A 45 -15.18 0.11 -14.18
N ASP A 46 -15.07 1.43 -14.03
CA ASP A 46 -16.16 2.29 -13.54
C ASP A 46 -17.38 2.25 -14.45
N ASN A 47 -17.17 2.05 -15.77
CA ASN A 47 -18.26 1.77 -16.70
C ASN A 47 -18.90 0.38 -16.47
N ILE A 48 -18.17 -0.59 -15.94
CA ILE A 48 -18.70 -1.91 -15.53
C ILE A 48 -19.45 -1.79 -14.18
N PHE A 49 -18.92 -1.04 -13.22
CA PHE A 49 -19.58 -0.78 -11.93
C PHE A 49 -20.85 0.07 -12.07
N LYS A 50 -20.90 1.02 -13.02
CA LYS A 50 -22.11 1.79 -13.33
C LYS A 50 -23.19 0.96 -14.04
N LYS A 51 -22.82 -0.06 -14.82
CA LYS A 51 -23.78 -0.91 -15.58
C LYS A 51 -24.35 -2.09 -14.79
N ASN A 52 -23.74 -2.50 -13.67
CA ASN A 52 -24.17 -3.69 -12.94
C ASN A 52 -24.40 -3.42 -11.44
N PRO A 53 -25.63 -3.03 -11.02
CA PRO A 53 -25.95 -2.69 -9.62
C PRO A 53 -25.88 -3.88 -8.62
N LYS A 54 -25.42 -5.06 -9.06
CA LYS A 54 -25.27 -6.26 -8.21
C LYS A 54 -23.85 -6.48 -7.68
N ILE A 55 -22.83 -5.81 -8.22
CA ILE A 55 -21.48 -5.88 -7.66
C ILE A 55 -21.36 -4.76 -6.63
N LYS A 56 -21.91 -5.02 -5.44
CA LYS A 56 -21.67 -4.14 -4.29
C LYS A 56 -20.15 -4.18 -4.02
N PRO A 57 -19.45 -3.04 -3.96
CA PRO A 57 -18.10 -3.05 -3.42
C PRO A 57 -18.19 -3.72 -2.05
N MET A 58 -17.36 -4.74 -1.83
CA MET A 58 -17.25 -5.42 -0.55
C MET A 58 -17.10 -4.32 0.49
N LYS A 59 -18.16 -4.08 1.31
CA LYS A 59 -18.15 -3.03 2.32
C LYS A 59 -16.87 -3.27 3.10
N LYS A 60 -15.92 -2.34 3.05
CA LYS A 60 -14.73 -2.35 3.90
C LYS A 60 -15.23 -2.78 5.26
N SER A 61 -14.81 -3.95 5.72
CA SER A 61 -15.35 -4.54 6.93
C SER A 61 -15.31 -3.44 7.97
N LYS A 62 -16.48 -2.99 8.44
CA LYS A 62 -16.50 -2.08 9.57
C LYS A 62 -15.82 -2.89 10.66
N PHE A 63 -14.56 -2.58 10.95
CA PHE A 63 -13.89 -3.09 12.13
C PHE A 63 -14.83 -2.70 13.27
N LYS A 64 -15.57 -3.67 13.79
CA LYS A 64 -16.23 -3.49 15.07
C LYS A 64 -15.07 -3.30 16.02
N LYS A 65 -14.84 -2.05 16.42
CA LYS A 65 -13.88 -1.72 17.47
C LYS A 65 -14.46 -2.34 18.73
N ASP A 66 -14.10 -3.59 19.01
CA ASP A 66 -14.30 -4.17 20.33
C ASP A 66 -13.52 -3.28 21.29
N SER A 67 -14.24 -2.43 22.01
CA SER A 67 -13.69 -1.40 22.90
C SER A 67 -13.09 -1.97 24.18
N ASN A 68 -12.94 -3.30 24.28
CA ASN A 68 -12.57 -4.01 25.50
C ASN A 68 -11.20 -4.69 25.43
N LYS A 69 -10.44 -4.54 24.34
CA LYS A 69 -9.06 -5.04 24.31
C LYS A 69 -8.14 -4.00 24.93
N SER A 70 -7.63 -4.27 26.13
CA SER A 70 -6.61 -3.43 26.73
C SER A 70 -5.26 -3.70 26.05
N LEU A 71 -4.31 -2.77 26.18
CA LEU A 71 -2.95 -2.96 25.64
C LEU A 71 -2.26 -4.21 26.21
N GLU A 72 -2.71 -4.71 27.36
CA GLU A 72 -2.26 -5.95 27.96
C GLU A 72 -2.68 -7.22 27.20
N ASP A 73 -3.75 -7.17 26.40
CA ASP A 73 -4.27 -8.33 25.66
C ASP A 73 -3.58 -8.57 24.30
N LEU A 74 -2.61 -7.72 23.94
CA LEU A 74 -1.87 -7.85 22.68
C LEU A 74 -0.75 -8.88 22.81
N ILE A 75 -0.81 -9.93 21.99
CA ILE A 75 0.27 -10.91 21.86
C ILE A 75 1.55 -10.18 21.43
N GLY A 76 2.54 -10.13 22.32
CA GLY A 76 3.81 -9.43 22.10
C GLY A 76 3.95 -8.08 22.79
N SER A 77 2.95 -7.61 23.55
CA SER A 77 3.15 -6.48 24.48
C SER A 77 3.78 -6.96 25.79
N ILE A 78 4.73 -6.19 26.31
CA ILE A 78 5.39 -6.47 27.60
C ILE A 78 5.13 -5.26 28.50
N LYS A 79 4.57 -5.50 29.69
CA LYS A 79 4.32 -4.43 30.67
C LYS A 79 5.62 -4.11 31.40
N THR A 80 6.13 -2.90 31.22
CA THR A 80 7.39 -2.45 31.84
C THR A 80 7.07 -1.45 32.95
N LYS A 81 7.82 -1.52 34.08
CA LYS A 81 7.62 -0.62 35.22
C LYS A 81 8.19 0.79 34.99
N LYS A 82 9.06 0.94 34.00
CA LYS A 82 9.70 2.20 33.60
C LYS A 82 9.56 2.37 32.09
N GLU A 83 9.51 3.61 31.66
CA GLU A 83 9.57 3.97 30.24
C GLU A 83 10.91 3.47 29.67
N ILE A 84 10.87 2.77 28.54
CA ILE A 84 12.06 2.21 27.89
C ILE A 84 12.25 2.94 26.56
N ASP A 85 13.42 3.55 26.37
CA ASP A 85 13.84 4.01 25.06
C ASP A 85 14.31 2.80 24.24
N ALA A 86 13.52 2.44 23.22
CA ALA A 86 13.80 1.29 22.36
C ALA A 86 15.10 1.45 21.58
N VAL A 87 15.51 2.68 21.24
CA VAL A 87 16.73 2.95 20.46
C VAL A 87 17.96 2.74 21.34
N GLU A 88 17.90 3.23 22.57
CA GLU A 88 18.98 3.05 23.55
C GLU A 88 19.19 1.58 23.89
N LEU A 89 18.10 0.84 24.16
CA LEU A 89 18.13 -0.60 24.44
C LEU A 89 18.76 -1.40 23.28
N ILE A 90 18.40 -1.09 22.03
CA ILE A 90 18.98 -1.76 20.85
C ILE A 90 20.48 -1.44 20.72
N ASN A 91 20.88 -0.21 21.06
CA ASN A 91 22.28 0.21 21.00
C ASN A 91 23.12 -0.43 22.11
N GLU A 92 22.58 -0.63 23.31
CA GLU A 92 23.24 -1.39 24.38
C GLU A 92 23.44 -2.85 23.98
N VAL A 93 22.39 -3.52 23.48
CA VAL A 93 22.47 -4.91 23.00
C VAL A 93 23.48 -5.07 21.85
N ARG A 94 23.60 -4.07 20.96
CA ARG A 94 24.61 -4.09 19.88
C ARG A 94 26.02 -3.81 20.34
N LYS A 95 26.20 -3.08 21.44
CA LYS A 95 27.52 -2.76 22.00
C LYS A 95 28.09 -3.91 22.83
N GLY A 96 27.28 -4.94 23.12
CA GLY A 96 27.74 -6.23 23.63
C GLY A 96 28.38 -6.13 25.00
N GLU A 97 27.60 -5.75 26.01
CA GLU A 97 27.78 -6.37 27.33
C GLU A 97 27.15 -7.77 27.34
#